data_AF-D7C9H7-F1
#
_entry.id   AF-D7C9H7-F1
#
_cell.length_a   1.000
_cell.length_b   1.000
_cell.length_c   1.000
_cell.angle_alpha   90.00
_cell.angle_beta   90.00
_cell.angle_gamma   90.00
#
_symmetry.space_group_name_H-M   'P 1'
#
loop_
_entity.id
_entity.type
_entity.pdbx_description
1 polymer ?
#
loop_
_entity_poly.entity_id
_entity_poly.type
_entity_poly.pdbx_seq_one_letter_code
_entity_poly.pdbx_strand_id
1 'polypeptide(L)' 'MRERGELRPEADPAALAHLLAAAFQGGALLDQAAGESTPLRNALYGALAYIESFAAER' A
#
# COMPACT_ATOMS: atom_id res chain seq x y z
N MET A 1 1.97 13.25 -6.24
CA MET A 1 3.01 12.22 -6.15
C MET A 1 3.93 12.24 -7.37
N ARG A 2 3.46 11.88 -8.58
CA ARG A 2 4.31 11.90 -9.79
C ARG A 2 4.70 13.32 -10.25
N GLU A 3 3.71 14.21 -10.42
CA GLU A 3 3.94 15.61 -10.85
C GLU A 3 4.75 16.44 -9.84
N ARG A 4 4.79 15.99 -8.58
CA ARG A 4 5.55 16.61 -7.50
C ARG A 4 6.97 16.04 -7.34
N GLY A 5 7.36 15.06 -8.17
CA GLY A 5 8.68 14.42 -8.11
C GLY A 5 8.90 13.52 -6.90
N GLU A 6 7.86 13.09 -6.20
CA GLU A 6 7.98 12.24 -5.00
C GLU A 6 8.13 10.75 -5.32
N LEU A 7 7.74 10.35 -6.52
CA LEU A 7 7.82 8.98 -6.99
C LEU A 7 8.78 8.90 -8.17
N ARG A 8 9.48 7.76 -8.25
CA ARG A 8 10.32 7.40 -9.39
C ARG A 8 9.53 7.43 -10.70
N PRO A 9 10.20 7.68 -11.85
CA PRO A 9 9.52 7.73 -13.15
C PRO A 9 8.78 6.44 -13.50
N GLU A 10 9.27 5.28 -13.04
CA GLU A 10 8.64 3.98 -13.33
C GLU A 10 7.38 3.72 -12.50
N ALA A 11 7.09 4.53 -11.48
CA ALA A 11 5.93 4.36 -10.63
C ALA A 11 4.64 4.75 -11.36
N ASP A 12 3.61 3.91 -11.22
CA ASP A 12 2.23 4.22 -11.58
C ASP A 12 1.42 4.56 -10.31
N PRO A 13 1.12 5.85 -10.05
CA PRO A 13 0.39 6.26 -8.85
C PRO A 13 -1.01 5.66 -8.75
N ALA A 14 -1.69 5.41 -9.88
CA ALA A 14 -3.03 4.85 -9.86
C ALA A 14 -2.99 3.37 -9.45
N ALA A 15 -2.04 2.61 -9.99
CA ALA A 15 -1.82 1.22 -9.58
C ALA A 15 -1.44 1.11 -8.09
N LEU A 16 -0.56 1.99 -7.60
CA LEU A 16 -0.15 2.02 -6.19
C LEU A 16 -1.33 2.37 -5.25
N ALA A 17 -2.21 3.28 -5.67
CA ALA A 17 -3.42 3.60 -4.91
C ALA A 17 -4.41 2.42 -4.87
N HIS A 18 -4.62 1.73 -6.00
CA HIS A 18 -5.45 0.52 -6.05
C HIS A 18 -4.88 -0.60 -5.17
N LEU A 19 -3.56 -0.79 -5.18
CA LEU A 19 -2.89 -1.77 -4.31
C LEU A 19 -3.15 -1.47 -2.84
N LEU A 20 -2.99 -0.21 -2.41
CA LEU A 20 -3.26 0.19 -1.03
C LEU A 20 -4.73 -0.04 -0.64
N ALA A 21 -5.66 0.31 -1.53
CA ALA A 21 -7.09 0.10 -1.32
C ALA A 21 -7.45 -1.39 -1.21
N ALA A 22 -6.82 -2.24 -2.04
CA ALA A 22 -6.98 -3.70 -1.98
C ALA A 22 -6.39 -4.28 -0.70
N ALA A 23 -5.22 -3.83 -0.27
CA ALA A 23 -4.60 -4.24 0.99
C ALA A 23 -5.47 -3.88 2.21
N PHE A 24 -6.05 -2.68 2.22
CA PHE A 24 -7.00 -2.26 3.25
C PHE A 24 -8.26 -3.14 3.26
N GLN A 25 -8.93 -3.30 2.10
CA GLN A 25 -10.18 -4.05 2.01
C GLN A 25 -9.98 -5.54 2.31
N GLY A 26 -8.95 -6.17 1.75
CA GLY A 26 -8.64 -7.57 2.01
C GLY A 26 -8.15 -7.81 3.44
N GLY A 27 -7.32 -6.90 3.97
CA GLY A 27 -6.87 -6.95 5.35
C GLY A 27 -8.02 -6.86 6.36
N ALA A 28 -8.95 -5.94 6.15
CA ALA A 28 -10.12 -5.75 7.01
C ALA A 28 -11.07 -6.97 6.97
N LEU A 29 -11.23 -7.60 5.80
CA LEU A 29 -11.98 -8.85 5.66
C LEU A 29 -11.32 -9.98 6.47
N LEU A 30 -10.00 -10.09 6.43
CA LEU A 30 -9.26 -11.11 7.18
C LEU A 30 -9.29 -10.85 8.69
N ASP A 31 -9.19 -9.60 9.13
CA ASP A 31 -9.36 -9.22 10.54
C ASP A 31 -10.71 -9.69 11.07
N GLN A 32 -11.78 -9.43 10.31
CA GLN A 32 -13.13 -9.84 10.69
C GLN A 32 -13.26 -11.37 10.76
N ALA A 33 -12.66 -12.08 9.81
CA ALA A 33 -12.70 -13.54 9.78
C ALA A 33 -11.87 -14.19 10.91
N ALA A 34 -10.74 -13.59 11.26
CA ALA A 34 -9.82 -14.10 12.29
C ALA A 34 -10.19 -13.64 13.71
N GLY A 35 -10.95 -12.54 13.85
CA GLY A 35 -11.27 -11.94 15.14
C GLY A 35 -10.08 -11.23 15.80
N GLU A 36 -9.05 -10.88 15.03
CA GLU A 36 -7.85 -10.15 15.47
C GLU A 36 -7.45 -9.07 14.46
N SER A 37 -6.60 -8.12 14.86
CA SER A 37 -6.17 -6.99 14.00
C SER A 37 -4.85 -7.23 13.25
N THR A 38 -4.25 -8.40 13.44
CA THR A 38 -2.94 -8.75 12.85
C THR A 38 -2.96 -8.76 11.32
N PRO A 39 -3.98 -9.34 10.64
CA PRO A 39 -4.04 -9.38 9.17
C PRO A 39 -4.04 -8.00 8.47
N LEU A 40 -4.91 -7.08 8.88
CA LEU A 40 -4.99 -5.73 8.31
C LEU A 40 -3.70 -4.97 8.53
N ARG A 41 -3.15 -5.06 9.76
CA ARG A 41 -1.86 -4.45 10.09
C ARG A 41 -0.78 -4.93 9.11
N ASN A 42 -0.63 -6.24 8.95
CA ASN A 42 0.40 -6.80 8.08
C ASN A 42 0.19 -6.43 6.61
N ALA A 43 -1.06 -6.44 6.12
CA ALA A 43 -1.40 -6.05 4.75
C ALA A 43 -1.04 -4.58 4.46
N LEU A 44 -1.39 -3.67 5.37
CA LEU A 44 -1.08 -2.24 5.22
C LEU A 44 0.42 -1.97 5.27
N TYR A 45 1.15 -2.55 6.24
CA TYR A 45 2.60 -2.36 6.32
C TYR A 45 3.33 -2.91 5.09
N GLY A 46 2.90 -4.06 4.56
CA GLY A 46 3.45 -4.61 3.32
C GLY A 46 3.19 -3.72 2.10
N ALA A 47 1.95 -3.22 1.96
CA ALA A 47 1.61 -2.31 0.87
C ALA A 47 2.38 -0.98 0.95
N LEU A 48 2.52 -0.42 2.15
CA LEU A 48 3.31 0.80 2.38
C LEU A 48 4.79 0.60 2.06
N ALA A 49 5.40 -0.49 2.54
CA ALA A 49 6.79 -0.82 2.21
C ALA A 49 7.00 -0.97 0.69
N TYR A 50 6.02 -1.56 -0.02
CA TYR A 50 6.08 -1.64 -1.48
C TYR A 50 5.97 -0.27 -2.14
N ILE A 51 5.05 0.59 -1.70
CA ILE A 51 4.91 1.98 -2.21
C ILE A 51 6.20 2.78 -1.96
N GLU A 52 6.80 2.64 -0.78
CA GLU A 52 8.05 3.30 -0.40
C GLU A 52 9.22 2.89 -1.30
N SER A 53 9.22 1.67 -1.85
CA SER A 53 10.24 1.24 -2.83
C SER A 53 10.22 2.04 -4.15
N PHE A 54 9.14 2.79 -4.40
CA PHE A 54 8.99 3.71 -5.54
C PHE A 54 9.24 5.17 -5.19
N ALA A 55 9.59 5.49 -3.94
CA ALA A 55 9.96 6.87 -3.58
C ALA A 55 11.17 7.33 -4.41
N ALA A 56 11.15 8.58 -4.88
CA ALA A 56 12.29 9.16 -5.57
C ALA A 56 13.49 9.25 -4.61
N GLU A 57 14.70 8.96 -5.11
CA GLU A 57 15.93 9.22 -4.37
C GLU A 57 16.05 10.73 -4.13
N ARG A 58 16.35 11.10 -2.89
CA ARG A 58 16.39 12.49 -2.42
C ARG A 58 17.74 13.14 -2.69
#